data_AF-A0A2T3MAP1-F1
#
_entry.id   AF-A0A2T3MAP1-F1
#
_cell.length_a   1.000
_cell.length_b   1.000
_cell.length_c   1.000
_cell.angle_alpha   90.00
_cell.angle_beta   90.00
_cell.angle_gamma   90.00
#
_symmetry.space_group_name_H-M   'P 1'
#
loop_
_entity.id
_entity.type
_entity.pdbx_description
1 polymer ?
#
loop_
_entity_poly.entity_id
_entity_poly.type
_entity_poly.pdbx_seq_one_letter_code
_entity_poly.pdbx_strand_id
1 'polypeptide(L)' 'MAGEFKLDDFISFNMGLEDINKSFDLLHEGKSIRTVIHFDK' A
#
# COMPACT_ATOMS: atom_id res chain seq x y z
N MET A 1 -18.64 16.74 -13.39
CA MET A 1 -17.79 15.57 -13.66
C MET A 1 -17.16 15.21 -12.34
N ALA A 2 -17.67 14.19 -11.66
CA ALA A 2 -17.09 13.75 -10.39
C ALA A 2 -15.65 13.30 -10.70
N GLY A 3 -14.66 14.01 -10.15
CA GLY A 3 -13.24 13.72 -10.34
C GLY A 3 -12.88 12.42 -9.62
N GLU A 4 -13.35 11.31 -10.15
CA GLU A 4 -12.96 9.97 -9.74
C GLU A 4 -11.50 9.76 -10.17
N PHE A 5 -10.60 10.20 -9.31
CA PHE A 5 -9.20 9.86 -9.38
C PHE A 5 -9.07 8.42 -8.90
N LYS A 6 -8.63 7.51 -9.77
CA LYS A 6 -8.38 6.11 -9.44
C LYS A 6 -7.12 5.98 -8.60
N LEU A 7 -7.24 6.38 -7.33
CA LEU A 7 -6.17 6.28 -6.35
C LEU A 7 -5.74 4.82 -6.14
N ASP A 8 -6.67 3.89 -6.35
CA ASP A 8 -6.46 2.45 -6.18
C ASP A 8 -5.48 1.87 -7.22
N ASP A 9 -5.38 2.48 -8.40
CA ASP A 9 -4.45 2.04 -9.46
C ASP A 9 -2.97 2.21 -9.04
N PHE A 10 -2.71 3.01 -8.01
CA PHE A 10 -1.36 3.24 -7.46
C PHE A 10 -1.03 2.37 -6.25
N ILE A 11 -1.97 1.55 -5.77
CA ILE A 11 -1.76 0.66 -4.62
C ILE A 11 -1.12 -0.64 -5.11
N SER A 12 0.15 -0.84 -4.78
CA SER A 12 0.90 -2.06 -5.14
C SER A 12 0.72 -3.19 -4.14
N PHE A 13 0.52 -2.87 -2.85
CA PHE A 13 0.40 -3.85 -1.78
C PHE A 13 -0.66 -3.46 -0.75
N ASN A 14 -1.36 -4.46 -0.23
CA ASN A 14 -2.28 -4.34 0.90
C ASN A 14 -1.92 -5.43 1.91
N MET A 15 -1.74 -5.08 3.18
CA MET A 15 -1.38 -6.03 4.24
C MET A 15 -1.88 -5.57 5.61
N GLY A 16 -1.83 -6.47 6.60
CA GLY A 16 -2.15 -6.15 8.00
C GLY A 16 -0.99 -5.48 8.72
N LEU A 17 -1.25 -4.97 9.93
CA LEU A 17 -0.25 -4.30 10.76
C LEU A 17 0.90 -5.24 11.17
N GLU A 18 0.63 -6.54 11.28
CA GLU A 18 1.61 -7.59 11.57
C GLU A 18 2.76 -7.64 10.56
N ASP A 19 2.49 -7.24 9.31
CA ASP A 19 3.44 -7.27 8.20
C ASP A 19 4.10 -5.89 7.95
N ILE A 20 3.97 -4.92 8.88
CA ILE A 20 4.47 -3.55 8.67
C ILE A 20 5.97 -3.49 8.33
N ASN A 21 6.79 -4.34 8.95
CA ASN A 21 8.24 -4.38 8.65
C ASN A 21 8.51 -4.81 7.20
N LYS A 22 7.76 -5.79 6.70
CA LYS A 22 7.85 -6.23 5.30
C LYS A 22 7.45 -5.12 4.33
N SER A 23 6.52 -4.23 4.71
CA SER A 23 6.17 -3.06 3.91
C SER A 23 7.36 -2.10 3.73
N PHE A 24 8.19 -1.94 4.77
CA PHE A 24 9.40 -1.12 4.69
C PHE A 24 10.45 -1.77 3.81
N ASP A 25 10.65 -3.09 3.88
CA ASP A 25 11.59 -3.78 2.99
C ASP A 25 11.20 -3.59 1.51
N LEU A 26 9.93 -3.78 1.17
CA LEU A 26 9.41 -3.58 -0.18
C LEU A 26 9.56 -2.13 -0.68
N LEU A 27 9.48 -1.15 0.22
CA LEU A 27 9.74 0.25 -0.09
C LEU A 27 11.23 0.49 -0.40
N HIS A 28 12.14 -0.02 0.43
CA HIS A 28 13.58 0.15 0.24
C HIS A 28 14.10 -0.57 -1.02
N GLU A 29 13.49 -1.71 -1.37
CA GLU A 29 13.79 -2.43 -2.61
C GLU A 29 13.21 -1.77 -3.87
N GLY A 30 12.43 -0.69 -3.73
CA GLY A 30 11.77 -0.02 -4.86
C GLY A 30 10.65 -0.84 -5.50
N LYS A 31 10.16 -1.89 -4.82
CA LYS A 31 9.07 -2.75 -5.31
C LYS A 31 7.69 -2.17 -5.02
N SER A 32 7.59 -1.28 -4.03
CA SER A 32 6.33 -0.61 -3.67
C SER A 32 6.21 0.77 -4.30
N ILE A 33 5.09 1.03 -4.99
CA ILE A 33 4.65 2.38 -5.33
C ILE A 33 3.86 2.97 -4.15
N ARG A 34 2.93 2.18 -3.61
CA ARG A 34 2.19 2.49 -2.38
C ARG A 34 1.72 1.20 -1.71
N THR A 35 1.92 1.13 -0.40
CA THR A 35 1.38 0.06 0.45
C THR A 35 0.29 0.62 1.35
N VAL A 36 -0.82 -0.09 1.49
CA VAL A 36 -1.88 0.19 2.47
C VAL A 36 -1.82 -0.82 3.62
N ILE A 37 -1.87 -0.32 4.84
CA ILE A 37 -1.89 -1.11 6.07
C ILE A 37 -3.30 -1.06 6.66
N HIS A 38 -3.90 -2.22 6.89
CA HIS A 38 -5.19 -2.35 7.58
C HIS A 38 -4.94 -2.65 9.06
N PHE A 39 -5.46 -1.80 9.95
CA PHE A 39 -5.25 -1.91 11.40
C PHE A 39 -6.22 -2.88 12.09
N ASP A 40 -7.42 -3.06 11.54
CA ASP A 40 -8.54 -3.74 12.20
C ASP A 40 -8.96 -5.05 11.52
N LYS A 41 -8.04 -5.74 10.85
CA LYS A 41 -8.34 -6.97 10.10
C LYS A 41 -7.68 -8.20 10.70
#